data_AF-A0A0G1FGH7-F1
#
_entry.id   AF-A0A0G1FGH7-F1
#
_cell.length_a   1.000
_cell.length_b   1.000
_cell.length_c   1.000
_cell.angle_alpha   90.00
_cell.angle_beta   90.00
_cell.angle_gamma   90.00
#
_symmetry.space_group_name_H-M   'P 1'
#
loop_
_entity.id
_entity.type
_entity.pdbx_description
1 polymer ?
#
loop_
_entity_poly.entity_id
_entity_poly.type
_entity_poly.pdbx_seq_one_letter_code
_entity_poly.pdbx_strand_id
1 'polypeptide(L)'
;MNTDTCKHKGQLGNFCSECGEAVRKKCPECGAMELIGRKFCDVEVRAAEKCHQEYRDSIGDLRVGTGFVLALLSLLVGAYFLLRFESISFLLTVPISCCFLGVAWQCVALTRIDKKFAIDFPEYMEALDESGYWKSNI
;
A
#
# COMPACT_ATOMS: atom_id res chain seq x y z
N MET A 1 -21.07 27.70 30.85
CA MET A 1 -20.64 27.41 29.47
C MET A 1 -21.12 26.00 29.15
N ASN A 2 -22.10 25.86 28.25
CA ASN A 2 -22.60 24.55 27.83
C ASN A 2 -21.60 23.95 26.84
N THR A 3 -20.86 22.94 27.29
CA THR A 3 -19.81 22.23 26.54
C THR A 3 -20.35 21.20 25.56
N ASP A 4 -21.62 20.82 25.67
CA ASP A 4 -22.16 19.62 24.99
C ASP A 4 -22.49 19.78 23.50
N THR A 5 -22.32 20.96 22.91
CA THR A 5 -22.67 21.23 21.49
C THR A 5 -21.47 21.51 20.59
N CYS A 6 -20.25 21.60 21.13
CA CYS A 6 -19.09 21.86 20.30
C CYS A 6 -18.69 20.59 19.54
N LYS A 7 -18.75 20.63 18.21
CA LYS A 7 -18.33 19.53 17.33
C LYS A 7 -16.79 19.46 17.16
N HIS A 8 -16.04 20.25 17.93
CA HIS A 8 -14.58 20.40 17.89
C HIS A 8 -14.01 20.49 16.47
N LYS A 9 -14.69 21.26 15.60
CA LYS A 9 -14.28 21.41 14.18
C LYS A 9 -13.15 22.44 14.03
N GLY A 10 -13.15 23.50 14.84
CA GLY A 10 -12.03 24.43 14.99
C GLY A 10 -10.99 23.90 15.98
N GLN A 11 -10.04 23.09 15.51
CA GLN A 11 -8.89 22.65 16.30
C GLN A 11 -7.68 23.53 16.02
N LEU A 12 -7.21 24.27 17.02
CA LEU A 12 -5.99 25.08 16.97
C LEU A 12 -5.05 24.59 18.08
N GLY A 13 -4.14 23.68 17.72
CA GLY A 13 -3.19 23.09 18.66
C GLY A 13 -3.83 22.00 19.55
N ASN A 14 -3.62 22.10 20.86
CA ASN A 14 -4.06 21.09 21.84
C ASN A 14 -5.48 21.32 22.38
N PHE A 15 -6.07 22.47 22.08
CA PHE A 15 -7.38 22.88 22.58
C PHE A 15 -8.30 23.23 21.42
N CYS A 16 -9.60 23.04 21.63
CA CYS A 16 -10.60 23.52 20.68
C CYS A 16 -10.71 25.04 20.79
N SER A 17 -10.60 25.76 19.67
CA SER A 17 -10.73 27.23 19.66
C SER A 17 -12.15 27.72 19.94
N GLU A 18 -13.15 26.83 19.83
CA GLU A 18 -14.57 27.15 20.02
C GLU A 18 -15.02 26.96 21.47
N CYS A 19 -14.62 25.86 22.13
CA CYS A 19 -15.04 25.56 23.51
C CYS A 19 -13.91 25.59 24.55
N GLY A 20 -12.65 25.72 24.13
CA GLY A 20 -11.49 25.74 25.03
C GLY A 20 -11.11 24.37 25.62
N GLU A 21 -11.84 23.32 25.29
CA GLU A 21 -11.60 21.98 25.83
C GLU A 21 -10.36 21.34 25.20
N ALA A 22 -9.62 20.57 26.01
CA ALA A 22 -8.46 19.83 25.52
C ALA A 22 -8.94 18.78 24.51
N VAL A 23 -8.46 18.86 23.28
CA VAL A 23 -8.80 17.90 22.21
C VAL A 23 -7.71 16.84 22.03
N ARG A 24 -6.53 17.04 22.64
CA ARG A 24 -5.38 16.13 22.55
C ARG A 24 -4.88 15.71 23.93
N LYS A 25 -4.55 14.43 24.06
CA LYS A 25 -3.90 13.84 25.23
C LYS A 25 -2.63 13.09 24.84
N LYS A 26 -1.69 13.03 25.77
CA LYS A 26 -0.47 12.25 25.62
C LYS A 26 -0.82 10.76 25.51
N CYS A 27 -0.31 10.09 24.48
CA CYS A 27 -0.44 8.65 24.33
C CYS A 27 0.33 7.92 25.42
N PRO A 28 -0.26 6.93 26.11
CA PRO A 28 0.48 6.10 27.05
C PRO A 28 1.52 5.19 26.38
N GLU A 29 1.29 4.79 25.12
CA GLU A 29 2.17 3.88 24.36
C GLU A 29 3.37 4.63 23.77
N CYS A 30 3.07 5.60 22.91
CA CYS A 30 4.06 6.29 22.09
C CYS A 30 4.49 7.67 22.65
N GLY A 31 3.84 8.16 23.72
CA GLY A 31 4.17 9.44 24.36
C GLY A 31 3.84 10.71 23.55
N ALA A 32 3.28 10.57 22.34
CA ALA A 32 2.91 11.68 21.47
C ALA A 32 1.58 12.34 21.88
N MET A 33 1.40 13.63 21.56
CA MET A 33 0.13 14.35 21.77
C MET A 33 -0.83 14.08 20.62
N GLU A 34 -1.82 13.23 20.83
CA GLU A 34 -2.78 12.82 19.79
C GLU A 34 -4.23 13.00 20.28
N LEU A 35 -5.21 12.86 19.39
CA LEU A 35 -6.61 13.20 19.65
C LEU A 35 -7.23 12.35 20.78
N ILE A 36 -8.06 12.98 21.62
CA ILE A 36 -8.83 12.28 22.65
C ILE A 36 -9.92 11.44 21.98
N GLY A 37 -10.07 10.18 22.39
CA GLY A 37 -11.08 9.26 21.86
C GLY A 37 -10.63 8.43 20.66
N ARG A 38 -9.36 8.54 20.23
CA ARG A 38 -8.79 7.64 19.22
C ARG A 38 -8.76 6.19 19.73
N LYS A 39 -9.02 5.24 18.83
CA LYS A 39 -8.93 3.80 19.11
C LYS A 39 -7.48 3.29 19.13
N PHE A 40 -6.60 3.86 18.30
CA PHE A 40 -5.21 3.41 18.09
C PHE A 40 -4.20 4.57 18.22
N CYS A 41 -2.93 4.31 18.55
CA CYS A 41 -1.87 5.33 18.50
C CYS A 41 -1.56 5.70 17.03
N ASP A 42 -1.62 6.99 16.68
CA ASP A 42 -1.40 7.47 15.31
C ASP A 42 0.05 7.20 14.86
N VAL A 43 1.01 7.29 15.78
CA VAL A 43 2.43 7.01 15.48
C VAL A 43 2.64 5.56 15.06
N GLU A 44 1.99 4.61 15.74
CA GLU A 44 2.10 3.19 15.42
C GLU A 44 1.39 2.86 14.10
N VAL A 45 0.22 3.44 13.86
CA VAL A 45 -0.47 3.30 12.55
C VAL A 45 0.43 3.78 11.42
N ARG A 46 1.08 4.94 11.57
CA ARG A 46 2.04 5.42 10.55
C ARG A 46 3.28 4.55 10.42
N ALA A 47 3.74 3.92 11.51
CA ALA A 47 4.85 2.98 11.45
C ALA A 47 4.45 1.71 10.68
N ALA A 48 3.24 1.21 10.91
CA ALA A 48 2.67 0.09 10.17
C ALA A 48 2.47 0.43 8.69
N GLU A 49 1.97 1.63 8.36
CA GLU A 49 1.87 2.15 6.99
C GLU A 49 3.23 2.15 6.29
N LYS A 50 4.28 2.69 6.95
CA LYS A 50 5.64 2.70 6.40
C LYS A 50 6.20 1.29 6.20
N CYS A 51 6.02 0.41 7.18
CA CYS A 51 6.45 -0.99 7.06
C CYS A 51 5.78 -1.69 5.88
N HIS A 52 4.47 -1.47 5.68
CA HIS A 52 3.74 -2.00 4.54
C HIS A 52 4.22 -1.41 3.21
N GLN A 53 4.50 -0.10 3.18
CA GLN A 53 5.02 0.60 2.02
C GLN A 53 6.40 0.05 1.62
N GLU A 54 7.32 -0.09 2.56
CA GLU A 54 8.66 -0.66 2.35
C GLU A 54 8.58 -2.10 1.80
N TYR A 55 7.63 -2.89 2.33
CA TYR A 55 7.39 -4.24 1.82
C TYR A 55 6.96 -4.22 0.35
N ARG A 56 6.02 -3.34 -0.01
CA ARG A 56 5.57 -3.16 -1.40
C ARG A 56 6.68 -2.66 -2.31
N ASP A 57 7.48 -1.70 -1.87
CA ASP A 57 8.56 -1.11 -2.64
C ASP A 57 9.66 -2.14 -2.94
N SER A 58 10.02 -2.98 -1.95
CA SER A 58 10.98 -4.07 -2.17
C SER A 58 10.52 -5.07 -3.25
N ILE A 59 9.20 -5.31 -3.32
CA ILE A 59 8.61 -6.18 -4.34
C ILE A 59 8.52 -5.43 -5.68
N GLY A 60 8.30 -4.12 -5.64
CA GLY A 60 8.35 -3.23 -6.81
C GLY A 60 9.70 -3.29 -7.53
N ASP A 61 10.81 -3.28 -6.79
CA ASP A 61 12.14 -3.43 -7.38
C ASP A 61 12.36 -4.81 -7.99
N LEU A 62 11.92 -5.87 -7.30
CA LEU A 62 11.93 -7.23 -7.83
C LEU A 62 11.06 -7.36 -9.10
N ARG A 63 9.96 -6.60 -9.18
CA ARG A 63 9.01 -6.57 -10.31
C ARG A 63 9.65 -5.97 -11.55
N VAL A 64 10.40 -4.86 -11.42
CA VAL A 64 11.12 -4.24 -12.54
C VAL A 64 12.21 -5.18 -13.05
N GLY A 65 12.99 -5.78 -12.15
CA GLY A 65 14.05 -6.73 -12.50
C GLY A 65 13.51 -7.97 -13.24
N THR A 66 12.45 -8.60 -12.70
CA THR A 66 11.86 -9.81 -13.30
C THR A 66 11.21 -9.52 -14.65
N GLY A 67 10.51 -8.38 -14.77
CA GLY A 67 9.89 -7.98 -16.03
C GLY A 67 10.91 -7.74 -17.15
N PHE A 68 12.04 -7.11 -16.83
CA PHE A 68 13.13 -6.88 -17.78
C PHE A 68 13.75 -8.19 -18.28
N VAL A 69 14.01 -9.14 -17.37
CA VAL A 69 14.56 -10.47 -17.72
C VAL A 69 13.60 -11.26 -18.60
N LEU A 70 12.30 -11.27 -18.27
CA LEU A 70 11.29 -11.96 -19.07
C LEU A 70 11.15 -11.35 -20.47
N ALA A 71 11.16 -10.02 -20.59
CA ALA A 71 11.09 -9.35 -21.89
C ALA A 71 12.31 -9.68 -22.78
N LEU A 72 13.51 -9.70 -22.21
CA LEU A 72 14.73 -10.12 -22.92
C LEU A 72 14.66 -11.58 -23.37
N LEU A 73 14.22 -12.49 -22.49
CA LEU A 73 14.03 -13.90 -22.84
C LEU A 73 12.99 -14.07 -23.96
N SER A 74 11.86 -13.35 -23.92
CA SER A 74 10.85 -13.38 -24.96
C SER A 74 11.40 -12.90 -26.32
N LEU A 75 12.24 -11.86 -26.33
CA LEU A 75 12.90 -11.38 -27.56
C LEU A 75 13.87 -12.42 -28.13
N LEU A 76 14.69 -13.04 -27.28
CA LEU A 76 15.64 -14.08 -27.70
C LEU A 76 14.92 -15.30 -28.28
N VAL A 77 13.84 -15.76 -27.62
CA VAL A 77 13.01 -16.87 -28.10
C VAL A 77 12.32 -16.49 -29.41
N GLY A 78 11.71 -15.31 -29.49
CA GLY A 78 11.07 -14.82 -30.71
C GLY A 78 12.03 -14.76 -31.91
N ALA A 79 13.24 -14.23 -31.71
CA ALA A 79 14.27 -14.17 -32.74
C ALA A 79 14.72 -15.57 -33.21
N TYR A 80 14.89 -16.51 -32.28
CA TYR A 80 15.23 -17.90 -32.61
C TYR A 80 14.15 -18.58 -33.46
N PHE A 81 12.87 -18.41 -33.13
CA PHE A 81 11.77 -18.98 -33.91
C PHE A 81 11.64 -18.34 -35.29
N LEU A 82 11.87 -17.03 -35.40
CA LEU A 82 11.86 -16.30 -36.67
C LEU A 82 12.91 -16.86 -37.64
N LEU A 83 14.12 -17.11 -37.14
CA LEU A 83 15.23 -17.70 -37.90
C LEU A 83 14.96 -19.14 -38.35
N ARG A 84 14.12 -19.89 -37.62
CA ARG A 84 13.95 -21.34 -37.83
C ARG A 84 12.66 -21.74 -38.53
N PHE A 85 11.58 -20.96 -38.40
CA PHE A 85 10.24 -21.34 -38.85
C PHE A 85 9.56 -20.29 -39.76
N GLU A 86 10.22 -19.18 -40.10
CA GLU A 86 9.71 -18.08 -40.97
C GLU A 86 8.29 -17.59 -40.62
N SER A 87 7.84 -17.79 -39.38
CA SER A 87 6.46 -17.52 -38.97
C SER A 87 6.41 -16.34 -38.01
N ILE A 88 5.95 -15.20 -38.54
CA ILE A 88 5.83 -13.92 -37.82
C ILE A 88 4.82 -14.02 -36.65
N SER A 89 3.87 -14.95 -36.70
CA SER A 89 2.84 -15.13 -35.67
C SER A 89 3.39 -15.38 -34.27
N PHE A 90 4.54 -16.07 -34.15
CA PHE A 90 5.18 -16.34 -32.86
C PHE A 90 5.87 -15.11 -32.26
N LEU A 91 6.28 -14.17 -33.10
CA LEU A 91 6.97 -12.93 -32.73
C LEU A 91 6.04 -11.99 -31.95
N LEU A 92 4.73 -12.07 -32.19
CA LEU A 92 3.72 -11.24 -31.53
C LEU A 92 3.03 -11.97 -30.37
N THR A 93 2.66 -13.23 -30.56
CA THR A 93 1.87 -13.98 -29.56
C THR A 93 2.65 -14.29 -28.28
N VAL A 94 3.93 -14.65 -28.39
CA VAL A 94 4.79 -14.96 -27.24
C VAL A 94 5.01 -13.73 -26.33
N PRO A 95 5.43 -12.55 -26.82
CA PRO A 95 5.60 -11.40 -25.95
C PRO A 95 4.27 -10.91 -25.34
N ILE A 96 3.18 -10.91 -26.10
CA ILE A 96 1.86 -10.50 -25.58
C ILE A 96 1.42 -11.41 -24.43
N SER A 97 1.52 -12.74 -24.60
CA SER A 97 1.18 -13.69 -23.53
C SER A 97 2.09 -13.57 -22.31
N CYS A 98 3.39 -13.34 -22.50
CA CYS A 98 4.32 -13.08 -21.39
C CYS A 98 3.96 -11.80 -20.62
N CYS A 99 3.51 -10.74 -21.30
CA CYS A 99 3.02 -9.52 -20.63
C CYS A 99 1.80 -9.81 -19.76
N PHE A 100 0.80 -10.53 -20.28
CA PHE A 100 -0.40 -10.88 -19.50
C PHE A 100 -0.09 -11.77 -18.29
N LEU A 101 0.78 -12.78 -18.46
CA LEU A 101 1.23 -13.63 -17.36
C LEU A 101 2.02 -12.83 -16.32
N GLY A 102 2.86 -11.89 -16.78
CA GLY A 102 3.59 -10.97 -15.90
C GLY A 102 2.65 -10.12 -15.05
N VAL A 103 1.62 -9.52 -15.66
CA VAL A 103 0.60 -8.73 -14.94
C VAL A 103 -0.21 -9.60 -13.98
N ALA A 104 -0.65 -10.78 -14.41
CA ALA A 104 -1.41 -11.70 -13.56
C ALA A 104 -0.58 -12.15 -12.33
N TRP A 105 0.69 -12.48 -12.53
CA TRP A 105 1.60 -12.82 -11.44
C TRP A 105 1.80 -11.66 -10.46
N GLN A 106 1.87 -10.42 -10.95
CA GLN A 106 1.98 -9.22 -10.12
C GLN A 106 0.75 -9.05 -9.22
N CYS A 107 -0.46 -9.24 -9.75
CA CYS A 107 -1.68 -9.20 -8.94
C CYS A 107 -1.69 -10.28 -7.84
N VAL A 108 -1.22 -11.50 -8.16
CA VAL A 108 -1.12 -12.59 -7.17
C VAL A 108 -0.06 -12.30 -6.11
N ALA A 109 1.08 -11.73 -6.49
CA ALA A 109 2.14 -11.35 -5.56
C ALA A 109 1.66 -10.26 -4.59
N LEU A 110 1.00 -9.21 -5.09
CA LEU A 110 0.43 -8.14 -4.27
C LEU A 110 -0.59 -8.67 -3.27
N THR A 111 -1.56 -9.48 -3.72
CA THR A 111 -2.57 -10.06 -2.81
C THR A 111 -1.96 -10.98 -1.76
N ARG A 112 -0.84 -11.66 -2.04
CA ARG A 112 -0.11 -12.43 -1.03
C ARG A 112 0.56 -11.54 0.02
N ILE A 113 1.12 -10.40 -0.37
CA ILE A 113 1.71 -9.44 0.57
C ILE A 113 0.64 -8.87 1.47
N ASP A 114 -0.46 -8.37 0.88
CA ASP A 114 -1.56 -7.79 1.65
C ASP A 114 -2.12 -8.82 2.66
N LYS A 115 -2.26 -10.10 2.26
CA LYS A 115 -2.64 -11.19 3.17
C LYS A 115 -1.62 -11.44 4.27
N LYS A 116 -0.32 -11.45 3.94
CA LYS A 116 0.74 -11.67 4.92
C LYS A 116 0.77 -10.53 5.94
N PHE A 117 0.67 -9.29 5.47
CA PHE A 117 0.59 -8.12 6.33
C PHE A 117 -0.64 -8.16 7.24
N ALA A 118 -1.81 -8.57 6.72
CA ALA A 118 -3.02 -8.74 7.52
C ALA A 118 -2.88 -9.82 8.61
N ILE A 119 -2.07 -10.86 8.37
CA ILE A 119 -1.76 -11.89 9.37
C ILE A 119 -0.78 -11.36 10.42
N ASP A 120 0.25 -10.63 10.00
CA ASP A 120 1.30 -10.13 10.89
C ASP A 120 0.81 -8.94 11.74
N PHE A 121 -0.17 -8.16 11.24
CA PHE A 121 -0.67 -6.93 11.87
C PHE A 121 -2.21 -6.83 11.84
N PRO A 122 -2.95 -7.78 12.46
CA PRO A 122 -4.42 -7.81 12.36
C PRO A 122 -5.10 -6.59 13.00
N GLU A 123 -4.52 -6.07 14.09
CA GLU A 123 -5.07 -4.94 14.85
C GLU A 123 -5.00 -3.62 14.07
N TYR A 124 -4.02 -3.48 13.18
CA TYR A 124 -3.82 -2.27 12.39
C TYR A 124 -4.59 -2.29 11.07
N MET A 125 -5.18 -3.43 10.67
CA MET A 125 -6.00 -3.51 9.45
C MET A 125 -7.26 -2.65 9.54
N GLU A 126 -7.95 -2.63 10.69
CA GLU A 126 -9.12 -1.78 10.91
C GLU A 126 -8.73 -0.29 10.90
N ALA A 127 -7.59 0.05 11.53
CA ALA A 127 -7.07 1.41 11.57
C ALA A 127 -6.70 1.94 10.17
N LEU A 128 -6.10 1.10 9.32
CA LEU A 128 -5.74 1.44 7.94
C LEU A 128 -6.97 1.60 7.03
N ASP A 129 -8.03 0.83 7.28
CA ASP A 129 -9.29 0.99 6.55
C ASP A 129 -10.02 2.29 6.94
N GLU A 130 -10.03 2.61 8.24
CA GLU A 130 -10.55 3.88 8.76
C GLU A 130 -9.73 5.10 8.26
N SER A 131 -8.41 4.97 8.08
CA SER A 131 -7.56 6.03 7.53
C SER A 131 -7.75 6.24 6.02
N GLY A 132 -8.43 5.31 5.33
CA GLY A 132 -8.61 5.34 3.89
C GLY A 132 -7.35 4.99 3.10
N TYR A 133 -6.35 4.37 3.74
CA TYR A 133 -5.07 3.96 3.14
C TYR A 133 -5.25 3.13 1.85
N TRP A 134 -6.28 2.29 1.80
CA TRP A 134 -6.58 1.45 0.63
C TRP A 134 -7.22 2.25 -0.52
N LYS A 135 -7.88 3.37 -0.24
CA LYS A 135 -8.56 4.20 -1.25
C LYS A 135 -7.64 5.14 -2.00
N SER A 136 -6.48 5.49 -1.43
CA SER A 136 -5.52 6.39 -2.08
C SER A 136 -4.62 5.71 -3.12
N ASN A 137 -4.64 4.38 -3.20
CA ASN A 137 -3.67 3.57 -3.94
C ASN A 137 -4.29 2.70 -5.06
N ILE A 138 -5.55 2.98 -5.44
CA ILE A 138 -6.24 2.42 -6.63
C ILE A 138 -6.33 3.51 -7.68
#